data_AF-A0A6P5S5Y9-F1
#
_entry.id   AF-A0A6P5S5Y9-F1
#
_cell.length_a   1.000
_cell.length_b   1.000
_cell.length_c   1.000
_cell.angle_alpha   90.00
_cell.angle_beta   90.00
_cell.angle_gamma   90.00
#
_symmetry.space_group_name_H-M   'P 1'
#
loop_
_entity.id
_entity.type
_entity.pdbx_description
1 polymer ?
#
loop_
_entity_poly.entity_id
_entity_poly.type
_entity_poly.pdbx_seq_one_letter_code
_entity_poly.pdbx_strand_id
1 'polypeptide(L)'
;MIKSKRLAYDGRGNAVAKSEDELSSAVTALGGFDRGLYVEKWAPFVKELAVIVARGRDNSILCYPAVETIHKENICHIVKAPANMSWKIRELATDIASRAVSSLEGAGVFAVELFLTKDDQILLNEVAPRPHNSGHHTIESCYTSQYEQHLRAVVGLPLGDPSMKTPAAIMYNLLGEDEGEPGFHLAHQLIARALCIPGATVHWYDKPEMRKQRKMGHITIVGPSVGNVEKLLDSMLNEESSESQSAVAPRVGIVMGSDSDLPVMKDAAKVLNMFGVPNEVRIVSAHRTPELMYSYALSARERGIQVIIAGAGGAAHLPGMVAALTPLPVIGVPVRASTLDGVDSLLSIVQMPRGVPVATVAVNNATNAGLLAVRMLSVCDADLLSRMSQYQEDTRNEVLTKAEKLQKDGWESYLNP
;
A
#
# COMPACT_ATOMS: atom_id res chain seq x y z
N MET A 1 -20.03 14.48 23.67
CA MET A 1 -19.20 15.56 23.09
C MET A 1 -20.11 16.73 22.78
N ILE A 2 -19.71 17.95 23.14
CA ILE A 2 -20.47 19.17 22.86
C ILE A 2 -19.79 19.87 21.69
N LYS A 3 -20.56 20.28 20.68
CA LYS A 3 -20.04 20.91 19.47
C LYS A 3 -20.82 22.19 19.15
N SER A 4 -20.11 23.19 18.63
CA SER A 4 -20.71 24.39 18.03
C SER A 4 -21.31 24.03 16.67
N LYS A 5 -22.53 24.50 16.39
CA LYS A 5 -23.20 24.28 15.10
C LYS A 5 -22.54 25.03 13.94
N ARG A 6 -21.76 26.08 14.23
CA ARG A 6 -21.19 26.99 13.21
C ARG A 6 -19.73 27.32 13.53
N LEU A 7 -18.97 27.62 12.47
CA LEU A 7 -17.58 28.10 12.52
C LEU A 7 -16.62 27.18 13.28
N ALA A 8 -16.92 25.88 13.34
CA ALA A 8 -16.04 24.85 13.89
C ALA A 8 -15.07 24.35 12.80
N TYR A 9 -13.78 24.21 13.12
CA TYR A 9 -12.74 23.67 12.23
C TYR A 9 -11.48 23.30 13.03
N ASP A 10 -10.73 22.29 12.58
CA ASP A 10 -9.46 21.85 13.20
C ASP A 10 -9.58 21.74 14.75
N GLY A 11 -10.67 21.11 15.23
CA GLY A 11 -10.99 20.95 16.66
C GLY A 11 -11.58 22.17 17.36
N ARG A 12 -11.50 23.37 16.78
CA ARG A 12 -12.17 24.56 17.33
C ARG A 12 -13.68 24.37 17.27
N GLY A 13 -14.37 24.73 18.34
CA GLY A 13 -15.81 24.53 18.45
C GLY A 13 -16.21 23.17 19.03
N ASN A 14 -15.25 22.34 19.48
CA ASN A 14 -15.51 21.06 20.13
C ASN A 14 -15.07 21.07 21.60
N ALA A 15 -15.88 20.52 22.49
CA ALA A 15 -15.54 20.31 23.89
C ALA A 15 -15.98 18.92 24.37
N VAL A 16 -15.13 18.26 25.16
CA VAL A 16 -15.44 16.95 25.75
C VAL A 16 -15.77 17.16 27.22
N ALA A 17 -17.00 16.80 27.60
CA ALA A 17 -17.41 16.65 28.99
C ALA A 17 -17.50 15.16 29.31
N LYS A 18 -16.72 14.69 30.28
CA LYS A 18 -16.65 13.28 30.73
C LYS A 18 -17.57 13.00 31.90
N SER A 19 -18.01 14.03 32.60
CA SER A 19 -18.98 13.97 33.70
C SER A 19 -20.00 15.11 33.59
N GLU A 20 -21.05 15.05 34.39
CA GLU A 20 -22.08 16.09 34.47
C GLU A 20 -21.49 17.43 34.95
N ASP A 21 -20.58 17.39 35.92
CA ASP A 21 -19.91 18.58 36.47
C ASP A 21 -19.08 19.35 35.44
N GLU A 22 -18.60 18.67 34.40
CA GLU A 22 -17.80 19.26 33.32
C GLU A 22 -18.66 19.95 32.23
N LEU A 23 -19.99 19.80 32.26
CA LEU A 23 -20.86 20.36 31.21
C LEU A 23 -20.82 21.90 31.19
N SER A 24 -20.91 22.53 32.35
CA SER A 24 -20.91 24.00 32.46
C SER A 24 -19.61 24.62 31.95
N SER A 25 -18.46 24.03 32.30
CA SER A 25 -17.16 24.51 31.84
C SER A 25 -16.98 24.29 30.33
N ALA A 26 -17.40 23.14 29.81
CA ALA A 26 -17.36 22.83 28.39
C ALA A 26 -18.24 23.78 27.55
N VAL A 27 -19.45 24.08 28.00
CA VAL A 27 -20.34 25.07 27.33
C VAL A 27 -19.72 26.47 27.36
N THR A 28 -19.14 26.86 28.50
CA THR A 28 -18.48 28.16 28.65
C THR A 28 -17.28 28.29 27.71
N ALA A 29 -16.46 27.25 27.59
CA ALA A 29 -15.33 27.21 26.67
C ALA A 29 -15.74 27.37 25.20
N LEU A 30 -16.97 26.98 24.84
CA LEU A 30 -17.54 27.14 23.50
C LEU A 30 -18.25 28.50 23.29
N GLY A 31 -18.21 29.38 24.28
CA GLY A 31 -18.82 30.71 24.20
C GLY A 31 -20.32 30.74 24.54
N GLY A 32 -20.82 29.74 25.25
CA GLY A 32 -22.19 29.71 25.78
C GLY A 32 -23.26 29.16 24.82
N PHE A 33 -24.48 29.00 25.34
CA PHE A 33 -25.60 28.40 24.60
C PHE A 33 -26.04 29.23 23.37
N ASP A 34 -25.85 30.56 23.42
CA ASP A 34 -26.23 31.49 22.34
C ASP A 34 -25.48 31.22 21.02
N ARG A 35 -24.34 30.52 21.09
CA ARG A 35 -23.57 30.08 19.90
C ARG A 35 -24.27 28.96 19.10
N GLY A 36 -25.32 28.37 19.66
CA GLY A 36 -26.00 27.22 19.09
C GLY A 36 -25.14 25.97 19.21
N LEU A 37 -25.33 25.22 20.29
CA LEU A 37 -24.59 23.99 20.57
C LEU A 37 -25.45 22.76 20.27
N TYR A 38 -24.79 21.63 20.00
CA TYR A 38 -25.43 20.31 20.00
C TYR A 38 -24.54 19.30 20.73
N VAL A 39 -25.16 18.19 21.13
CA VAL A 39 -24.47 17.10 21.82
C VAL A 39 -24.59 15.85 20.97
N GLU A 40 -23.48 15.16 20.83
CA GLU A 40 -23.42 13.83 20.25
C GLU A 40 -22.79 12.85 21.24
N LYS A 41 -23.18 11.57 21.13
CA LYS A 41 -22.55 10.49 21.89
C LYS A 41 -21.10 10.34 21.43
N TRP A 42 -20.19 10.13 22.38
CA TRP A 42 -18.80 9.84 22.06
C TRP A 42 -18.69 8.55 21.23
N ALA A 43 -18.06 8.63 20.05
CA ALA A 43 -17.86 7.48 19.17
C ALA A 43 -16.57 6.71 19.58
N PRO A 44 -16.65 5.43 19.97
CA PRO A 44 -15.47 4.63 20.33
C PRO A 44 -14.81 4.05 19.07
N PHE A 45 -14.22 4.91 18.25
CA PHE A 45 -13.59 4.53 17.00
C PHE A 45 -12.16 3.98 17.18
N VAL A 46 -11.71 3.17 16.23
CA VAL A 46 -10.32 2.67 16.11
C VAL A 46 -9.56 3.29 14.95
N LYS A 47 -10.28 3.78 13.93
CA LYS A 47 -9.71 4.51 12.79
C LYS A 47 -10.66 5.62 12.39
N GLU A 48 -10.09 6.72 11.94
CA GLU A 48 -10.82 7.77 11.24
C GLU A 48 -10.57 7.59 9.74
N LEU A 49 -11.63 7.71 8.95
CA LEU A 49 -11.60 7.52 7.53
C LEU A 49 -12.16 8.73 6.82
N ALA A 50 -11.79 8.87 5.55
CA ALA A 50 -12.48 9.79 4.66
C ALA A 50 -12.73 9.13 3.31
N VAL A 51 -13.80 9.55 2.66
CA VAL A 51 -14.09 9.22 1.27
C VAL A 51 -14.39 10.52 0.55
N ILE A 52 -13.66 10.79 -0.53
CA ILE A 52 -13.98 11.89 -1.43
C ILE A 52 -15.03 11.38 -2.42
N VAL A 53 -16.09 12.15 -2.60
CA VAL A 53 -17.22 11.82 -3.49
C VAL A 53 -17.42 12.97 -4.46
N ALA A 54 -17.45 12.67 -5.74
CA ALA A 54 -17.80 13.61 -6.79
C ALA A 54 -19.26 13.44 -7.18
N ARG A 55 -19.99 14.54 -7.32
CA ARG A 55 -21.37 14.58 -7.81
C ARG A 55 -21.49 15.52 -9.00
N GLY A 56 -21.85 15.00 -10.16
CA GLY A 56 -22.07 15.76 -11.39
C GLY A 56 -23.41 16.50 -11.40
N ARG A 57 -23.56 17.46 -12.33
CA ARG A 57 -24.85 18.15 -12.56
C ARG A 57 -25.95 17.23 -13.08
N ASP A 58 -25.56 16.12 -13.68
CA ASP A 58 -26.43 15.04 -14.15
C ASP A 58 -26.78 14.01 -13.06
N ASN A 59 -26.42 14.28 -11.79
CA ASN A 59 -26.52 13.38 -10.65
C ASN A 59 -25.63 12.12 -10.74
N SER A 60 -24.66 12.06 -11.65
CA SER A 60 -23.62 11.03 -11.62
C SER A 60 -22.84 11.14 -10.31
N ILE A 61 -22.50 10.00 -9.71
CA ILE A 61 -21.73 9.93 -8.46
C ILE A 61 -20.56 8.99 -8.65
N LEU A 62 -19.36 9.46 -8.32
CA LEU A 62 -18.15 8.65 -8.29
C LEU A 62 -17.43 8.84 -6.96
N CYS A 63 -16.92 7.75 -6.40
CA CYS A 63 -16.20 7.78 -5.14
C CYS A 63 -14.72 7.46 -5.36
N TYR A 64 -13.87 8.20 -4.66
CA TYR A 64 -12.46 7.86 -4.49
C TYR A 64 -12.30 6.71 -3.50
N PRO A 65 -11.16 5.98 -3.52
CA PRO A 65 -10.89 4.96 -2.52
C PRO A 65 -10.92 5.55 -1.11
N ALA A 66 -11.49 4.80 -0.16
CA ALA A 66 -11.47 5.18 1.25
C ALA A 66 -10.02 5.30 1.76
N VAL A 67 -9.75 6.39 2.47
CA VAL A 67 -8.44 6.68 3.07
C VAL A 67 -8.53 6.66 4.59
N GLU A 68 -7.42 6.36 5.25
CA GLU A 68 -7.26 6.53 6.70
C GLU A 68 -6.65 7.89 7.00
N THR A 69 -7.28 8.65 7.88
CA THR A 69 -6.79 9.96 8.31
C THR A 69 -6.29 9.88 9.74
N ILE A 70 -5.06 10.35 9.99
CA ILE A 70 -4.47 10.39 11.33
C ILE A 70 -4.41 11.84 11.77
N HIS A 71 -5.15 12.14 12.83
CA HIS A 71 -5.19 13.47 13.43
C HIS A 71 -4.35 13.54 14.70
N LYS A 72 -3.67 14.66 14.91
CA LYS A 72 -2.99 15.02 16.17
C LYS A 72 -3.43 16.44 16.51
N GLU A 73 -3.79 16.66 17.78
CA GLU A 73 -4.33 17.96 18.23
C GLU A 73 -5.52 18.45 17.38
N ASN A 74 -6.33 17.52 16.87
CA ASN A 74 -7.47 17.76 15.98
C ASN A 74 -7.12 18.31 14.59
N ILE A 75 -5.86 18.23 14.16
CA ILE A 75 -5.42 18.59 12.82
C ILE A 75 -5.04 17.31 12.08
N CYS A 76 -5.46 17.18 10.83
CA CYS A 76 -5.06 16.04 9.98
C CYS A 76 -3.56 16.14 9.67
N HIS A 77 -2.78 15.17 10.10
CA HIS A 77 -1.34 15.10 9.83
C HIS A 77 -1.02 14.17 8.66
N ILE A 78 -1.62 12.97 8.66
CA ILE A 78 -1.30 11.92 7.69
C ILE A 78 -2.59 11.40 7.06
N VAL A 79 -2.53 11.12 5.77
CA VAL A 79 -3.57 10.43 5.01
C VAL A 79 -2.95 9.21 4.35
N LYS A 80 -3.46 8.01 4.63
CA LYS A 80 -3.01 6.75 4.01
C LYS A 80 -4.04 6.26 2.99
N ALA A 81 -3.60 6.08 1.75
CA ALA A 81 -4.44 5.65 0.63
C ALA A 81 -3.87 4.38 -0.03
N PRO A 82 -4.66 3.31 -0.21
CA PRO A 82 -5.98 3.10 0.40
C PRO A 82 -5.87 2.85 1.92
N ALA A 83 -6.97 3.00 2.64
CA ALA A 83 -7.04 2.67 4.07
C ALA A 83 -6.63 1.20 4.33
N ASN A 84 -5.84 0.96 5.37
CA ASN A 84 -5.38 -0.38 5.73
C ASN A 84 -6.47 -1.14 6.53
N MET A 85 -7.38 -1.78 5.81
CA MET A 85 -8.49 -2.55 6.34
C MET A 85 -9.04 -3.53 5.30
N SER A 86 -9.99 -4.38 5.73
CA SER A 86 -10.60 -5.35 4.84
C SER A 86 -11.35 -4.68 3.69
N TRP A 87 -11.41 -5.36 2.54
CA TRP A 87 -12.12 -4.85 1.36
C TRP A 87 -13.60 -4.56 1.66
N LYS A 88 -14.27 -5.42 2.43
CA LYS A 88 -15.69 -5.25 2.82
C LYS A 88 -15.94 -3.94 3.56
N ILE A 89 -15.03 -3.55 4.46
CA ILE A 89 -15.17 -2.31 5.22
C ILE A 89 -14.92 -1.08 4.33
N ARG A 90 -13.98 -1.15 3.37
CA ARG A 90 -13.79 -0.07 2.39
C ARG A 90 -15.01 0.12 1.49
N GLU A 91 -15.62 -0.96 1.03
CA GLU A 91 -16.87 -0.91 0.26
C GLU A 91 -18.00 -0.30 1.08
N LEU A 92 -18.16 -0.72 2.34
CA LEU A 92 -19.18 -0.16 3.24
C LEU A 92 -18.98 1.35 3.49
N ALA A 93 -17.74 1.78 3.73
CA ALA A 93 -17.41 3.20 3.89
C ALA A 93 -17.73 4.00 2.61
N THR A 94 -17.43 3.43 1.44
CA THR A 94 -17.69 4.04 0.14
C THR A 94 -19.20 4.15 -0.15
N ASP A 95 -19.96 3.10 0.17
CA ASP A 95 -21.43 3.10 0.05
C ASP A 95 -22.08 4.15 0.95
N ILE A 96 -21.68 4.21 2.23
CA ILE A 96 -22.20 5.21 3.17
C ILE A 96 -21.89 6.62 2.69
N ALA A 97 -20.68 6.87 2.21
CA ALA A 97 -20.29 8.16 1.66
C ALA A 97 -21.11 8.54 0.41
N SER A 98 -21.29 7.59 -0.51
CA SER A 98 -22.13 7.78 -1.69
C SER A 98 -23.57 8.13 -1.32
N ARG A 99 -24.17 7.39 -0.38
CA ARG A 99 -25.54 7.66 0.10
C ARG A 99 -25.65 9.01 0.83
N ALA A 100 -24.65 9.37 1.62
CA ALA A 100 -24.61 10.65 2.33
C ALA A 100 -24.57 11.83 1.35
N VAL A 101 -23.84 11.72 0.24
CA VAL A 101 -23.78 12.79 -0.77
C VAL A 101 -24.97 12.76 -1.72
N SER A 102 -25.56 11.59 -1.97
CA SER A 102 -26.79 11.44 -2.76
C SER A 102 -27.99 12.17 -2.14
N SER A 103 -28.00 12.35 -0.81
CA SER A 103 -29.06 13.09 -0.11
C SER A 103 -28.84 14.61 -0.08
N LEU A 104 -27.72 15.09 -0.63
CA LEU A 104 -27.38 16.51 -0.70
C LEU A 104 -27.62 17.07 -2.10
N GLU A 105 -27.84 18.38 -2.16
CA GLU A 105 -27.93 19.13 -3.41
C GLU A 105 -26.55 19.70 -3.82
N GLY A 106 -26.47 20.16 -5.08
CA GLY A 106 -25.24 20.77 -5.64
C GLY A 106 -24.32 19.81 -6.41
N ALA A 107 -23.51 20.37 -7.29
CA ALA A 107 -22.49 19.64 -8.04
C ALA A 107 -21.10 20.03 -7.53
N GLY A 108 -20.16 19.09 -7.58
CA GLY A 108 -18.79 19.32 -7.11
C GLY A 108 -18.21 18.09 -6.44
N VAL A 109 -17.36 18.35 -5.45
CA VAL A 109 -16.68 17.33 -4.65
C VAL A 109 -17.03 17.55 -3.20
N PHE A 110 -17.30 16.46 -2.51
CA PHE A 110 -17.69 16.38 -1.12
C PHE A 110 -16.73 15.43 -0.43
N ALA A 111 -16.19 15.83 0.71
CA ALA A 111 -15.48 14.89 1.59
C ALA A 111 -16.44 14.42 2.67
N VAL A 112 -16.51 13.11 2.82
CA VAL A 112 -17.28 12.45 3.87
C VAL A 112 -16.29 11.88 4.87
N GLU A 113 -16.29 12.44 6.08
CA GLU A 113 -15.49 11.93 7.18
C GLU A 113 -16.28 10.88 7.97
N LEU A 114 -15.61 9.78 8.30
CA LEU A 114 -16.21 8.58 8.87
C LEU A 114 -15.38 8.07 10.04
N PHE A 115 -16.01 7.34 10.93
CA PHE A 115 -15.36 6.61 12.01
C PHE A 115 -15.59 5.11 11.85
N LEU A 116 -14.52 4.32 11.92
CA LEU A 116 -14.58 2.86 12.04
C LEU A 116 -14.51 2.46 13.52
N THR A 117 -15.49 1.71 14.00
CA THR A 117 -15.54 1.20 15.38
C THR A 117 -14.89 -0.18 15.52
N LYS A 118 -14.69 -0.64 16.77
CA LYS A 118 -14.13 -1.97 17.08
C LYS A 118 -14.99 -3.14 16.58
N ASP A 119 -16.29 -2.91 16.45
CA ASP A 119 -17.30 -3.85 15.98
C ASP A 119 -17.60 -3.67 14.48
N ASP A 120 -16.63 -3.12 13.72
CA ASP A 120 -16.69 -2.97 12.27
C ASP A 120 -17.86 -2.11 11.75
N GLN A 121 -18.42 -1.22 12.59
CA GLN A 121 -19.41 -0.23 12.15
C GLN A 121 -18.72 1.01 11.57
N ILE A 122 -19.39 1.62 10.60
CA ILE A 122 -18.99 2.90 10.01
C ILE A 122 -20.01 3.96 10.43
N LEU A 123 -19.53 4.99 11.13
CA LEU A 123 -20.32 6.14 11.56
C LEU A 123 -19.95 7.36 10.72
N LEU A 124 -20.96 8.11 10.27
CA LEU A 124 -20.76 9.39 9.60
C LEU A 124 -20.41 10.48 10.64
N ASN A 125 -19.26 11.14 10.49
CA ASN A 125 -18.86 12.26 11.33
C ASN A 125 -19.35 13.58 10.74
N GLU A 126 -18.86 13.94 9.55
CA GLU A 126 -19.23 15.18 8.87
C GLU A 126 -19.10 15.09 7.35
N VAL A 127 -19.71 16.06 6.66
CA VAL A 127 -19.58 16.22 5.20
C VAL A 127 -19.11 17.64 4.89
N ALA A 128 -17.99 17.76 4.19
CA ALA A 128 -17.47 19.03 3.70
C ALA A 128 -17.74 19.17 2.19
N PRO A 129 -18.61 20.10 1.74
CA PRO A 129 -19.00 20.26 0.33
C PRO A 129 -17.96 21.06 -0.47
N ARG A 130 -16.71 20.60 -0.45
CA ARG A 130 -15.56 21.19 -1.15
C ARG A 130 -14.44 20.16 -1.29
N PRO A 131 -13.44 20.43 -2.15
CA PRO A 131 -12.15 19.75 -2.05
C PRO A 131 -11.61 19.79 -0.61
N HIS A 132 -11.00 18.69 -0.19
CA HIS A 132 -10.66 18.44 1.20
C HIS A 132 -9.21 18.00 1.37
N ASN A 133 -8.67 18.24 2.57
CA ASN A 133 -7.30 17.91 2.93
C ASN A 133 -7.02 16.42 2.75
N SER A 134 -7.97 15.57 3.17
CA SER A 134 -7.90 14.12 2.99
C SER A 134 -7.91 13.65 1.54
N GLY A 135 -8.20 14.52 0.57
CA GLY A 135 -8.16 14.20 -0.85
C GLY A 135 -6.90 14.69 -1.57
N HIS A 136 -5.96 15.37 -0.91
CA HIS A 136 -4.81 15.97 -1.60
C HIS A 136 -3.91 14.91 -2.27
N HIS A 137 -3.83 13.71 -1.69
CA HIS A 137 -3.11 12.57 -2.30
C HIS A 137 -3.56 12.25 -3.74
N THR A 138 -4.81 12.59 -4.10
CA THR A 138 -5.38 12.26 -5.43
C THR A 138 -4.65 12.95 -6.58
N ILE A 139 -3.87 14.00 -6.33
CA ILE A 139 -3.06 14.66 -7.36
C ILE A 139 -2.03 13.65 -7.92
N GLU A 140 -1.29 12.97 -7.04
CA GLU A 140 -0.26 12.01 -7.42
C GLU A 140 -0.80 10.58 -7.56
N SER A 141 -1.79 10.19 -6.75
CA SER A 141 -2.15 8.78 -6.63
C SER A 141 -3.31 8.33 -7.51
N CYS A 142 -4.13 9.25 -8.06
CA CYS A 142 -5.32 8.92 -8.84
C CYS A 142 -5.19 9.39 -10.30
N TYR A 143 -6.04 8.83 -11.18
CA TYR A 143 -6.13 9.28 -12.58
C TYR A 143 -6.70 10.69 -12.70
N THR A 144 -7.71 11.02 -11.89
CA THR A 144 -8.30 12.37 -11.84
C THR A 144 -8.18 12.94 -10.43
N SER A 145 -7.52 14.08 -10.27
CA SER A 145 -7.41 14.73 -8.96
C SER A 145 -8.77 15.25 -8.48
N GLN A 146 -8.97 15.37 -7.16
CA GLN A 146 -10.21 15.93 -6.62
C GLN A 146 -10.50 17.36 -7.14
N TYR A 147 -9.47 18.13 -7.51
CA TYR A 147 -9.61 19.50 -8.00
C TYR A 147 -10.12 19.53 -9.44
N GLU A 148 -9.51 18.72 -10.29
CA GLU A 148 -10.00 18.52 -11.65
C GLU A 148 -11.41 17.94 -11.64
N GLN A 149 -11.67 16.97 -10.77
CA GLN A 149 -12.98 16.35 -10.61
C GLN A 149 -14.03 17.35 -10.15
N HIS A 150 -13.67 18.23 -9.20
CA HIS A 150 -14.52 19.33 -8.77
C HIS A 150 -14.86 20.25 -9.95
N LEU A 151 -13.87 20.65 -10.74
CA LEU A 151 -14.08 21.50 -11.91
C LEU A 151 -15.02 20.82 -12.93
N ARG A 152 -14.73 19.57 -13.31
CA ARG A 152 -15.56 18.78 -14.23
C ARG A 152 -17.02 18.72 -13.75
N ALA A 153 -17.22 18.40 -12.48
CA ALA A 153 -18.54 18.34 -11.86
C ALA A 153 -19.28 19.68 -11.91
N VAL A 154 -18.63 20.79 -11.50
CA VAL A 154 -19.30 22.10 -11.43
C VAL A 154 -19.55 22.71 -12.81
N VAL A 155 -18.74 22.42 -13.83
CA VAL A 155 -18.96 22.92 -15.20
C VAL A 155 -19.83 21.99 -16.06
N GLY A 156 -20.21 20.81 -15.56
CA GLY A 156 -21.07 19.86 -16.27
C GLY A 156 -20.35 19.02 -17.33
N LEU A 157 -19.05 18.77 -17.14
CA LEU A 157 -18.28 17.81 -17.94
C LEU A 157 -18.41 16.39 -17.34
N PRO A 158 -18.14 15.33 -18.13
CA PRO A 158 -18.08 13.97 -17.60
C PRO A 158 -17.09 13.86 -16.45
N LEU A 159 -17.54 13.22 -15.36
CA LEU A 159 -16.69 12.88 -14.23
C LEU A 159 -15.52 11.99 -14.69
N GLY A 160 -14.31 12.24 -14.18
CA GLY A 160 -13.13 11.44 -14.46
C GLY A 160 -13.03 10.20 -13.57
N ASP A 161 -12.13 9.30 -13.94
CA ASP A 161 -11.84 8.07 -13.18
C ASP A 161 -11.18 8.43 -11.83
N PRO A 162 -11.82 8.11 -10.69
CA PRO A 162 -11.27 8.36 -9.36
C PRO A 162 -10.29 7.27 -8.90
N SER A 163 -10.12 6.19 -9.70
CA SER A 163 -9.27 5.05 -9.35
C SER A 163 -7.82 5.46 -9.13
N MET A 164 -7.16 4.74 -8.22
CA MET A 164 -5.74 4.94 -7.99
C MET A 164 -4.92 4.40 -9.17
N LYS A 165 -3.98 5.21 -9.66
CA LYS A 165 -2.94 4.82 -10.63
C LYS A 165 -1.67 4.29 -9.96
N THR A 166 -1.52 4.51 -8.65
CA THR A 166 -0.44 3.96 -7.83
C THR A 166 -0.99 2.96 -6.81
N PRO A 167 -0.29 1.87 -6.46
CA PRO A 167 -0.81 0.89 -5.50
C PRO A 167 -1.01 1.44 -4.08
N ALA A 168 -0.19 2.41 -3.68
CA ALA A 168 -0.28 3.07 -2.39
C ALA A 168 0.18 4.53 -2.47
N ALA A 169 -0.33 5.34 -1.54
CA ALA A 169 0.10 6.71 -1.31
C ALA A 169 -0.03 7.10 0.16
N ILE A 170 0.87 7.95 0.63
CA ILE A 170 0.76 8.65 1.90
C ILE A 170 0.89 10.14 1.65
N MET A 171 -0.05 10.92 2.16
CA MET A 171 0.03 12.37 2.19
C MET A 171 0.34 12.83 3.62
N TYR A 172 1.34 13.70 3.76
CA TYR A 172 1.79 14.31 5.00
C TYR A 172 1.58 15.83 4.93
N ASN A 173 0.89 16.41 5.90
CA ASN A 173 0.70 17.85 5.97
C ASN A 173 1.96 18.56 6.45
N LEU A 174 2.40 19.55 5.68
CA LEU A 174 3.44 20.49 6.10
C LEU A 174 2.80 21.59 6.93
N LEU A 175 2.87 21.46 8.26
CA LEU A 175 2.39 22.46 9.20
C LEU A 175 3.54 23.40 9.58
N GLY A 176 3.21 24.65 9.93
CA GLY A 176 4.18 25.52 10.58
C GLY A 176 4.53 24.97 11.96
N GLU A 177 5.79 24.60 12.17
CA GLU A 177 6.29 24.11 13.47
C GLU A 177 6.78 25.27 14.35
N ASP A 178 7.22 26.36 13.72
CA ASP A 178 7.61 27.60 14.38
C ASP A 178 6.98 28.82 13.68
N GLU A 179 7.26 30.02 14.19
CA GLU A 179 6.80 31.29 13.61
C GLU A 179 7.88 31.95 12.76
N GLY A 180 7.46 32.71 11.74
CA GLY A 180 8.38 33.49 10.90
C GLY A 180 9.46 32.67 10.20
N GLU A 181 10.65 33.25 10.09
CA GLU A 181 11.79 32.68 9.35
C GLU A 181 12.26 31.31 9.85
N PRO A 182 12.39 31.06 11.17
CA PRO A 182 12.72 29.73 11.69
C PRO A 182 11.79 28.63 11.20
N GLY A 183 10.48 28.89 11.15
CA GLY A 183 9.50 27.91 10.69
C GLY A 183 9.59 27.64 9.19
N PHE A 184 9.93 28.64 8.36
CA PHE A 184 10.25 28.41 6.95
C PHE A 184 11.50 27.55 6.80
N HIS A 185 12.53 27.77 7.62
CA HIS A 185 13.77 26.99 7.59
C HIS A 185 13.51 25.50 7.87
N LEU A 186 12.75 25.19 8.91
CA LEU A 186 12.36 23.81 9.25
C LEU A 186 11.54 23.16 8.12
N ALA A 187 10.56 23.88 7.57
CA ALA A 187 9.77 23.39 6.44
C ALA A 187 10.65 23.08 5.22
N HIS A 188 11.60 23.97 4.87
CA HIS A 188 12.52 23.76 3.75
C HIS A 188 13.45 22.57 3.95
N GLN A 189 13.94 22.30 5.16
CA GLN A 189 14.74 21.11 5.45
C GLN A 189 13.94 19.82 5.23
N LEU A 190 12.68 19.79 5.65
CA LEU A 190 11.81 18.65 5.42
C LEU A 190 11.48 18.48 3.93
N ILE A 191 11.23 19.58 3.21
CA ILE A 191 11.03 19.59 1.75
C ILE A 191 12.27 19.04 1.03
N ALA A 192 13.47 19.47 1.41
CA ALA A 192 14.71 18.99 0.82
C ALA A 192 14.88 17.48 0.99
N ARG A 193 14.59 16.95 2.18
CA ARG A 193 14.58 15.49 2.44
C ARG A 193 13.55 14.78 1.56
N ALA A 194 12.33 15.31 1.47
CA ALA A 194 11.28 14.74 0.65
C ALA A 194 11.66 14.65 -0.83
N LEU A 195 12.28 15.70 -1.38
CA LEU A 195 12.71 15.73 -2.79
C LEU A 195 13.80 14.69 -3.12
N CYS A 196 14.49 14.13 -2.12
CA CYS A 196 15.44 13.03 -2.30
C CYS A 196 14.77 11.64 -2.36
N ILE A 197 13.46 11.55 -2.07
CA ILE A 197 12.73 10.28 -2.02
C ILE A 197 12.04 10.03 -3.37
N PRO A 198 12.38 8.96 -4.10
CA PRO A 198 11.66 8.59 -5.31
C PRO A 198 10.16 8.40 -5.04
N GLY A 199 9.32 9.04 -5.85
CA GLY A 199 7.86 8.99 -5.69
C GLY A 199 7.29 10.00 -4.70
N ALA A 200 8.11 10.85 -4.07
CA ALA A 200 7.63 11.97 -3.27
C ALA A 200 7.41 13.22 -4.14
N THR A 201 6.31 13.93 -3.91
CA THR A 201 5.98 15.21 -4.54
C THR A 201 5.61 16.22 -3.47
N VAL A 202 6.14 17.43 -3.57
CA VAL A 202 5.91 18.52 -2.62
C VAL A 202 4.98 19.55 -3.24
N HIS A 203 3.93 19.92 -2.50
CA HIS A 203 3.03 21.02 -2.82
C HIS A 203 3.15 22.12 -1.79
N TRP A 204 3.75 23.24 -2.18
CA TRP A 204 3.90 24.41 -1.34
C TRP A 204 2.84 25.46 -1.68
N TYR A 205 2.12 25.98 -0.68
CA TYR A 205 1.01 26.91 -0.91
C TYR A 205 1.43 28.39 -0.93
N ASP A 206 2.73 28.67 -0.76
CA ASP A 206 3.30 30.03 -0.80
C ASP A 206 2.57 31.03 0.09
N LYS A 207 2.26 30.61 1.33
CA LYS A 207 1.60 31.47 2.30
C LYS A 207 2.62 32.48 2.86
N PRO A 208 2.30 33.79 2.88
CA PRO A 208 3.29 34.84 3.17
C PRO A 208 3.76 34.85 4.63
N GLU A 209 3.03 34.21 5.53
CA GLU A 209 3.35 34.18 6.96
C GLU A 209 3.36 32.75 7.48
N MET A 210 4.44 32.39 8.15
CA MET A 210 4.57 31.15 8.89
C MET A 210 3.97 31.32 10.30
N ARG A 211 3.00 30.48 10.64
CA ARG A 211 2.36 30.44 11.96
C ARG A 211 2.26 29.00 12.43
N LYS A 212 2.40 28.77 13.73
CA LYS A 212 2.26 27.43 14.31
C LYS A 212 0.94 26.78 13.91
N GLN A 213 1.01 25.49 13.55
CA GLN A 213 -0.10 24.65 13.11
C GLN A 213 -0.81 25.12 11.81
N ARG A 214 -0.35 26.18 11.14
CA ARG A 214 -0.91 26.60 9.86
C ARG A 214 -0.48 25.61 8.78
N LYS A 215 -1.43 25.10 7.99
CA LYS A 215 -1.16 24.23 6.83
C LYS A 215 -0.43 25.03 5.75
N MET A 216 0.87 24.83 5.58
CA MET A 216 1.72 25.56 4.62
C MET A 216 1.88 24.83 3.28
N GLY A 217 1.69 23.52 3.29
CA GLY A 217 1.78 22.67 2.11
C GLY A 217 1.43 21.24 2.45
N HIS A 218 1.76 20.33 1.54
CA HIS A 218 1.75 18.90 1.80
C HIS A 218 2.78 18.18 0.97
N ILE A 219 3.12 16.96 1.39
CA ILE A 219 3.98 16.03 0.66
C ILE A 219 3.16 14.79 0.37
N THR A 220 3.16 14.30 -0.86
CA THR A 220 2.57 13.00 -1.22
C THR A 220 3.68 12.05 -1.63
N ILE A 221 3.79 10.89 -0.99
CA ILE A 221 4.70 9.80 -1.34
C ILE A 221 3.89 8.65 -1.91
N VAL A 222 4.20 8.21 -3.14
CA VAL A 222 3.56 7.05 -3.79
C VAL A 222 4.51 5.86 -3.86
N GLY A 223 3.97 4.64 -3.85
CA GLY A 223 4.78 3.44 -3.89
C GLY A 223 3.99 2.13 -4.10
N PRO A 224 4.70 0.98 -4.10
CA PRO A 224 4.12 -0.33 -4.40
C PRO A 224 3.25 -0.91 -3.27
N SER A 225 3.41 -0.43 -2.03
CA SER A 225 2.59 -0.85 -0.88
C SER A 225 2.56 0.24 0.18
N VAL A 226 1.53 0.22 1.05
CA VAL A 226 1.40 1.17 2.16
C VAL A 226 2.62 1.06 3.09
N GLY A 227 3.05 -0.15 3.45
CA GLY A 227 4.23 -0.33 4.31
C GLY A 227 5.55 0.10 3.67
N ASN A 228 5.66 0.15 2.34
CA ASN A 228 6.82 0.75 1.68
C ASN A 228 6.83 2.27 1.84
N VAL A 229 5.70 2.94 1.55
CA VAL A 229 5.62 4.40 1.68
C VAL A 229 5.66 4.88 3.15
N GLU A 230 5.22 4.05 4.11
CA GLU A 230 5.39 4.32 5.55
C GLU A 230 6.87 4.36 5.93
N LYS A 231 7.68 3.40 5.47
CA LYS A 231 9.14 3.41 5.75
C LYS A 231 9.83 4.63 5.14
N LEU A 232 9.41 5.04 3.93
CA LEU A 232 9.94 6.24 3.29
C LEU A 232 9.55 7.50 4.06
N LEU A 233 8.30 7.59 4.54
CA LEU A 233 7.85 8.66 5.43
C LEU A 233 8.69 8.69 6.72
N ASP A 234 8.91 7.54 7.36
CA ASP A 234 9.69 7.47 8.61
C ASP A 234 11.13 7.92 8.39
N SER A 235 11.76 7.53 7.27
CA SER A 235 13.09 8.01 6.88
C SER A 235 13.12 9.51 6.60
N MET A 236 12.06 10.05 5.98
CA MET A 236 11.91 11.49 5.74
C MET A 236 11.84 12.28 7.05
N LEU A 237 11.12 11.78 8.06
CA LEU A 237 10.89 12.46 9.32
C LEU A 237 12.09 12.38 10.28
N ASN A 238 12.81 11.26 10.30
CA ASN A 238 13.95 11.05 11.21
C ASN A 238 15.25 11.71 10.68
N GLU A 239 15.84 12.64 11.43
CA GLU A 239 17.09 13.34 11.08
C GLU A 239 18.33 12.41 11.05
N GLU A 240 18.31 11.29 11.79
CA GLU A 240 19.49 10.45 12.05
C GLU A 240 19.75 9.30 11.05
N SER A 241 19.01 9.19 9.94
CA SER A 241 19.07 8.00 9.06
C SER A 241 19.81 8.19 7.75
N SER A 242 20.85 9.03 7.70
CA SER A 242 21.64 9.23 6.47
C SER A 242 22.72 8.16 6.20
N GLU A 243 22.88 7.13 7.04
CA GLU A 243 23.91 6.08 6.85
C GLU A 243 23.42 4.63 6.77
N SER A 244 22.10 4.35 6.80
CA SER A 244 21.63 3.02 6.41
C SER A 244 21.39 3.00 4.90
N GLN A 245 22.38 2.46 4.18
CA GLN A 245 22.29 2.17 2.75
C GLN A 245 20.88 1.71 2.36
N SER A 246 20.35 2.31 1.29
CA SER A 246 19.05 2.02 0.69
C SER A 246 18.88 0.52 0.41
N ALA A 247 18.47 -0.24 1.42
CA ALA A 247 18.10 -1.63 1.25
C ALA A 247 16.78 -1.61 0.46
N VAL A 248 16.89 -1.75 -0.86
CA VAL A 248 15.75 -1.80 -1.77
C VAL A 248 14.78 -2.86 -1.24
N ALA A 249 13.55 -2.45 -0.93
CA ALA A 249 12.55 -3.34 -0.35
C ALA A 249 12.33 -4.56 -1.27
N PRO A 250 12.35 -5.80 -0.73
CA PRO A 250 12.26 -6.99 -1.55
C PRO A 250 10.87 -7.09 -2.21
N ARG A 251 10.83 -7.29 -3.53
CA ARG A 251 9.60 -7.57 -4.30
C ARG A 251 9.26 -9.05 -4.28
N VAL A 252 10.25 -9.94 -4.14
CA VAL A 252 10.06 -11.40 -4.09
C VAL A 252 10.67 -11.98 -2.82
N GLY A 253 9.89 -12.78 -2.10
CA GLY A 253 10.36 -13.53 -0.94
C GLY A 253 10.73 -14.96 -1.30
N ILE A 254 11.97 -15.39 -1.09
CA ILE A 254 12.38 -16.79 -1.23
C ILE A 254 12.48 -17.40 0.17
N VAL A 255 11.62 -18.39 0.45
CA VAL A 255 11.61 -19.11 1.73
C VAL A 255 11.88 -20.60 1.54
N MET A 256 12.59 -21.18 2.50
CA MET A 256 12.90 -22.61 2.51
C MET A 256 12.84 -23.22 3.90
N GLY A 257 12.56 -24.51 4.00
CA GLY A 257 12.39 -25.21 5.27
C GLY A 257 13.70 -25.48 6.03
N SER A 258 14.80 -25.63 5.29
CA SER A 258 16.15 -25.77 5.83
C SER A 258 17.21 -25.18 4.90
N ASP A 259 18.38 -24.93 5.44
CA ASP A 259 19.62 -24.66 4.69
C ASP A 259 19.97 -25.76 3.66
N SER A 260 19.59 -27.02 3.90
CA SER A 260 19.77 -28.11 2.92
C SER A 260 19.03 -27.89 1.60
N ASP A 261 17.99 -27.04 1.58
CA ASP A 261 17.25 -26.68 0.37
C ASP A 261 17.95 -25.58 -0.46
N LEU A 262 18.88 -24.83 0.16
CA LEU A 262 19.57 -23.69 -0.44
C LEU A 262 20.31 -24.02 -1.75
N PRO A 263 20.98 -25.18 -1.91
CA PRO A 263 21.64 -25.53 -3.16
C PRO A 263 20.70 -25.54 -4.38
N VAL A 264 19.42 -25.84 -4.17
CA VAL A 264 18.37 -25.76 -5.19
C VAL A 264 17.82 -24.34 -5.26
N MET A 265 17.40 -23.78 -4.12
CA MET A 265 16.68 -22.51 -4.08
C MET A 265 17.51 -21.30 -4.52
N LYS A 266 18.85 -21.36 -4.43
CA LYS A 266 19.73 -20.29 -4.91
C LYS A 266 19.52 -19.96 -6.39
N ASP A 267 19.07 -20.92 -7.19
CA ASP A 267 18.88 -20.70 -8.63
C ASP A 267 17.68 -19.79 -8.92
N ALA A 268 16.66 -19.77 -8.04
CA ALA A 268 15.61 -18.76 -8.09
C ALA A 268 16.19 -17.35 -7.84
N ALA A 269 17.04 -17.19 -6.82
CA ALA A 269 17.68 -15.91 -6.50
C ALA A 269 18.58 -15.41 -7.65
N LYS A 270 19.33 -16.31 -8.30
CA LYS A 270 20.14 -15.96 -9.49
C LYS A 270 19.30 -15.41 -10.61
N VAL A 271 18.17 -16.05 -10.93
CA VAL A 271 17.25 -15.56 -11.95
C VAL A 271 16.71 -14.17 -11.58
N LEU A 272 16.24 -13.98 -10.34
CA LEU A 272 15.74 -12.67 -9.90
C LEU A 272 16.81 -11.58 -9.99
N ASN A 273 18.04 -11.88 -9.60
CA ASN A 273 19.17 -10.95 -9.71
C ASN A 273 19.49 -10.59 -11.17
N MET A 274 19.44 -11.57 -12.08
CA MET A 274 19.63 -11.34 -13.52
C MET A 274 18.59 -10.37 -14.08
N PHE A 275 17.35 -10.44 -13.61
CA PHE A 275 16.29 -9.50 -14.00
C PHE A 275 16.30 -8.18 -13.21
N GLY A 276 17.18 -8.03 -12.22
CA GLY A 276 17.25 -6.86 -11.34
C GLY A 276 16.04 -6.76 -10.39
N VAL A 277 15.41 -7.88 -10.05
CA VAL A 277 14.26 -7.93 -9.12
C VAL A 277 14.78 -8.07 -7.69
N PRO A 278 14.56 -7.06 -6.82
CA PRO A 278 14.95 -7.14 -5.41
C PRO A 278 14.28 -8.32 -4.71
N ASN A 279 15.07 -9.14 -4.03
CA ASN A 279 14.59 -10.35 -3.39
C ASN A 279 15.23 -10.54 -2.01
N GLU A 280 14.54 -11.30 -1.16
CA GLU A 280 15.09 -11.77 0.11
C GLU A 280 15.13 -13.30 0.12
N VAL A 281 16.10 -13.88 0.83
CA VAL A 281 16.22 -15.33 1.04
C VAL A 281 16.21 -15.61 2.53
N ARG A 282 15.28 -16.45 3.01
CA ARG A 282 15.13 -16.76 4.43
C ARG A 282 14.85 -18.25 4.69
N ILE A 283 15.33 -18.74 5.82
CA ILE A 283 14.96 -20.07 6.33
C ILE A 283 13.73 -19.90 7.22
N VAL A 284 12.62 -20.53 6.82
CA VAL A 284 11.31 -20.45 7.46
C VAL A 284 10.71 -21.86 7.45
N SER A 285 10.83 -22.57 8.56
CA SER A 285 10.39 -23.97 8.65
C SER A 285 8.92 -24.06 9.09
N ALA A 286 8.09 -24.70 8.27
CA ALA A 286 6.68 -24.94 8.60
C ALA A 286 6.50 -25.85 9.84
N HIS A 287 7.42 -26.78 10.06
CA HIS A 287 7.32 -27.78 11.13
C HIS A 287 8.12 -27.42 12.39
N ARG A 288 9.19 -26.62 12.24
CA ARG A 288 10.11 -26.30 13.35
C ARG A 288 9.96 -24.89 13.89
N THR A 289 9.50 -23.95 13.06
CA THR A 289 9.30 -22.54 13.41
C THR A 289 7.96 -22.03 12.88
N PRO A 290 6.83 -22.66 13.25
CA PRO A 290 5.52 -22.34 12.67
C PRO A 290 5.10 -20.88 12.92
N GLU A 291 5.45 -20.28 14.06
CA GLU A 291 5.13 -18.89 14.39
C GLU A 291 5.88 -17.90 13.48
N LEU A 292 7.14 -18.21 13.15
CA LEU A 292 7.93 -17.43 12.20
C LEU A 292 7.32 -17.52 10.79
N MET A 293 6.90 -18.71 10.38
CA MET A 293 6.24 -18.92 9.08
C MET A 293 4.91 -18.16 9.00
N TYR A 294 4.14 -18.19 10.08
CA TYR A 294 2.86 -17.49 10.19
C TYR A 294 3.04 -15.97 10.09
N SER A 295 3.93 -15.41 10.90
CA SER A 295 4.23 -13.97 10.89
C SER A 295 4.85 -13.50 9.57
N TYR A 296 5.71 -14.32 8.95
CA TYR A 296 6.28 -14.03 7.64
C TYR A 296 5.21 -13.90 6.55
N ALA A 297 4.31 -14.88 6.46
CA ALA A 297 3.28 -14.94 5.41
C ALA A 297 2.26 -13.80 5.54
N LEU A 298 1.81 -13.50 6.77
CA LEU A 298 0.86 -12.42 7.02
C LEU A 298 1.45 -11.03 6.71
N SER A 299 2.70 -10.78 7.11
CA SER A 299 3.35 -9.47 6.93
C SER A 299 3.94 -9.27 5.54
N ALA A 300 4.06 -10.31 4.70
CA ALA A 300 4.77 -10.25 3.42
C ALA A 300 4.29 -9.10 2.51
N ARG A 301 2.98 -8.96 2.35
CA ARG A 301 2.37 -7.91 1.53
C ARG A 301 2.69 -6.50 2.05
N GLU A 302 2.61 -6.30 3.36
CA GLU A 302 2.89 -5.01 3.99
C GLU A 302 4.34 -4.60 3.77
N ARG A 303 5.26 -5.59 3.81
CA ARG A 303 6.69 -5.38 3.52
C ARG A 303 6.99 -5.06 2.06
N GLY A 304 6.00 -5.12 1.17
CA GLY A 304 6.14 -4.82 -0.27
C GLY A 304 6.40 -6.05 -1.15
N ILE A 305 6.32 -7.27 -0.58
CA ILE A 305 6.47 -8.49 -1.36
C ILE A 305 5.22 -8.69 -2.22
N GLN A 306 5.47 -9.06 -3.48
CA GLN A 306 4.46 -9.26 -4.52
C GLN A 306 4.32 -10.74 -4.88
N VAL A 307 5.39 -11.55 -4.75
CA VAL A 307 5.39 -13.00 -5.02
C VAL A 307 6.24 -13.71 -3.97
N ILE A 308 5.81 -14.89 -3.51
CA ILE A 308 6.62 -15.74 -2.63
C ILE A 308 7.00 -17.03 -3.36
N ILE A 309 8.28 -17.38 -3.32
CA ILE A 309 8.82 -18.66 -3.79
C ILE A 309 9.15 -19.50 -2.56
N ALA A 310 8.49 -20.64 -2.40
CA ALA A 310 8.65 -21.52 -1.25
C ALA A 310 9.20 -22.88 -1.67
N GLY A 311 10.33 -23.29 -1.10
CA GLY A 311 10.95 -24.59 -1.35
C GLY A 311 10.89 -25.51 -0.14
N ALA A 312 10.54 -26.78 -0.35
CA ALA A 312 10.62 -27.80 0.70
C ALA A 312 10.71 -29.21 0.10
N GLY A 313 11.37 -30.11 0.83
CA GLY A 313 11.42 -31.54 0.53
C GLY A 313 10.65 -32.39 1.55
N GLY A 314 10.36 -33.64 1.19
CA GLY A 314 9.66 -34.61 2.04
C GLY A 314 8.17 -34.31 2.16
N ALA A 315 7.67 -34.18 3.39
CA ALA A 315 6.33 -33.66 3.69
C ALA A 315 6.28 -32.14 3.47
N ALA A 316 6.45 -31.72 2.21
CA ALA A 316 6.76 -30.37 1.76
C ALA A 316 5.60 -29.36 1.94
N HIS A 317 5.19 -29.13 3.19
CA HIS A 317 4.03 -28.32 3.55
C HIS A 317 4.24 -26.81 3.42
N LEU A 318 5.49 -26.34 3.42
CA LEU A 318 5.80 -24.90 3.48
C LEU A 318 5.06 -24.07 2.41
N PRO A 319 5.05 -24.43 1.11
CA PRO A 319 4.34 -23.65 0.10
C PRO A 319 2.83 -23.57 0.36
N GLY A 320 2.21 -24.69 0.70
CA GLY A 320 0.77 -24.75 0.97
C GLY A 320 0.37 -23.97 2.22
N MET A 321 1.17 -24.06 3.29
CA MET A 321 0.93 -23.31 4.53
C MET A 321 1.07 -21.81 4.32
N VAL A 322 2.09 -21.38 3.56
CA VAL A 322 2.26 -19.95 3.23
C VAL A 322 1.08 -19.47 2.39
N ALA A 323 0.66 -20.22 1.36
CA ALA A 323 -0.48 -19.87 0.51
C ALA A 323 -1.80 -19.75 1.28
N ALA A 324 -1.99 -20.52 2.35
CA ALA A 324 -3.18 -20.43 3.20
C ALA A 324 -3.24 -19.13 4.03
N LEU A 325 -2.11 -18.45 4.21
CA LEU A 325 -1.97 -17.30 5.10
C LEU A 325 -1.78 -15.96 4.38
N THR A 326 -1.59 -15.98 3.06
CA THR A 326 -1.34 -14.76 2.29
C THR A 326 -2.19 -14.71 1.03
N PRO A 327 -2.69 -13.52 0.63
CA PRO A 327 -3.34 -13.36 -0.67
C PRO A 327 -2.34 -13.24 -1.83
N LEU A 328 -1.03 -13.21 -1.54
CA LEU A 328 0.01 -13.12 -2.57
C LEU A 328 0.16 -14.44 -3.33
N PRO A 329 0.52 -14.40 -4.62
CA PRO A 329 0.91 -15.60 -5.36
C PRO A 329 2.05 -16.35 -4.68
N VAL A 330 1.88 -17.66 -4.50
CA VAL A 330 2.90 -18.57 -3.98
C VAL A 330 3.31 -19.56 -5.05
N ILE A 331 4.61 -19.61 -5.33
CA ILE A 331 5.23 -20.58 -6.23
C ILE A 331 5.91 -21.66 -5.38
N GLY A 332 5.48 -22.90 -5.55
CA GLY A 332 6.02 -24.04 -4.81
C GLY A 332 7.12 -24.73 -5.60
N VAL A 333 8.29 -24.91 -4.98
CA VAL A 333 9.43 -25.66 -5.53
C VAL A 333 9.57 -26.98 -4.76
N PRO A 334 9.18 -28.12 -5.35
CA PRO A 334 9.43 -29.41 -4.74
C PRO A 334 10.93 -29.68 -4.71
N VAL A 335 11.51 -29.88 -3.53
CA VAL A 335 12.93 -30.22 -3.37
C VAL A 335 13.06 -31.74 -3.22
N ARG A 336 13.98 -32.35 -3.97
CA ARG A 336 14.21 -33.79 -3.92
C ARG A 336 14.71 -34.21 -2.53
N ALA A 337 13.88 -34.97 -1.82
CA ALA A 337 14.28 -35.68 -0.61
C ALA A 337 15.09 -36.95 -0.95
N SER A 338 15.66 -37.58 0.07
CA SER A 338 16.43 -38.83 -0.08
C SER A 338 15.58 -40.02 -0.54
N THR A 339 14.27 -40.00 -0.27
CA THR A 339 13.32 -41.04 -0.67
C THR A 339 12.35 -40.55 -1.74
N LEU A 340 11.87 -41.45 -2.60
CA LEU A 340 10.85 -41.18 -3.63
C LEU A 340 11.22 -40.10 -4.67
N ASP A 341 12.50 -39.74 -4.78
CA ASP A 341 13.03 -38.81 -5.79
C ASP A 341 12.28 -37.47 -5.92
N GLY A 342 11.70 -36.99 -4.82
CA GLY A 342 10.94 -35.75 -4.78
C GLY A 342 9.49 -35.84 -5.28
N VAL A 343 9.01 -37.04 -5.64
CA VAL A 343 7.59 -37.28 -5.98
C VAL A 343 6.70 -36.99 -4.77
N ASP A 344 7.15 -37.36 -3.58
CA ASP A 344 6.51 -37.02 -2.30
C ASP A 344 6.32 -35.50 -2.14
N SER A 345 7.36 -34.75 -2.45
CA SER A 345 7.41 -33.30 -2.35
C SER A 345 6.51 -32.67 -3.42
N LEU A 346 6.55 -33.19 -4.65
CA LEU A 346 5.69 -32.73 -5.74
C LEU A 346 4.21 -32.92 -5.41
N LEU A 347 3.83 -34.13 -4.98
CA LEU A 347 2.45 -34.45 -4.63
C LEU A 347 1.96 -33.64 -3.43
N SER A 348 2.84 -33.37 -2.45
CA SER A 348 2.53 -32.52 -1.29
C SER A 348 2.22 -31.06 -1.66
N ILE A 349 2.83 -30.55 -2.74
CA ILE A 349 2.70 -29.15 -3.14
C ILE A 349 1.61 -28.97 -4.22
N VAL A 350 1.49 -29.89 -5.17
CA VAL A 350 0.55 -29.75 -6.31
C VAL A 350 -0.91 -29.99 -5.93
N GLN A 351 -1.17 -30.89 -4.96
CA GLN A 351 -2.53 -31.26 -4.56
C GLN A 351 -3.08 -30.36 -3.45
N MET A 352 -3.33 -29.09 -3.78
CA MET A 352 -3.90 -28.13 -2.83
C MET A 352 -5.44 -28.20 -2.77
N PRO A 353 -6.05 -27.97 -1.60
CA PRO A 353 -7.50 -27.86 -1.47
C PRO A 353 -8.06 -26.65 -2.23
N ARG A 354 -9.36 -26.71 -2.57
CA ARG A 354 -10.06 -25.59 -3.23
C ARG A 354 -9.94 -24.32 -2.39
N GLY A 355 -9.56 -23.22 -3.05
CA GLY A 355 -9.42 -21.90 -2.42
C GLY A 355 -8.00 -21.54 -1.96
N VAL A 356 -7.03 -22.46 -2.01
CA VAL A 356 -5.64 -22.20 -1.60
C VAL A 356 -4.65 -22.62 -2.70
N PRO A 357 -4.63 -21.93 -3.86
CA PRO A 357 -3.80 -22.36 -4.99
C PRO A 357 -2.30 -22.15 -4.73
N VAL A 358 -1.48 -23.08 -5.23
CA VAL A 358 -0.01 -22.96 -5.31
C VAL A 358 0.42 -23.21 -6.75
N ALA A 359 1.27 -22.34 -7.29
CA ALA A 359 1.86 -22.53 -8.61
C ALA A 359 3.09 -23.45 -8.49
N THR A 360 2.90 -24.75 -8.71
CA THR A 360 3.96 -25.75 -8.53
C THR A 360 4.83 -25.89 -9.77
N VAL A 361 6.15 -25.78 -9.60
CA VAL A 361 7.14 -26.08 -10.66
C VAL A 361 7.66 -27.52 -10.54
N ALA A 362 8.47 -27.95 -11.52
CA ALA A 362 9.09 -29.28 -11.48
C ALA A 362 10.05 -29.45 -10.28
N VAL A 363 10.30 -30.71 -9.91
CA VAL A 363 11.23 -31.07 -8.82
C VAL A 363 12.61 -30.45 -9.07
N ASN A 364 13.18 -29.83 -8.04
CA ASN A 364 14.44 -29.09 -8.04
C ASN A 364 14.52 -27.91 -9.02
N ASN A 365 13.39 -27.44 -9.58
CA ASN A 365 13.42 -26.42 -10.63
C ASN A 365 13.17 -25.00 -10.09
N ALA A 366 14.06 -24.56 -9.20
CA ALA A 366 14.01 -23.20 -8.66
C ALA A 366 14.24 -22.12 -9.74
N THR A 367 14.99 -22.43 -10.80
CA THR A 367 15.16 -21.56 -11.98
C THR A 367 13.80 -21.17 -12.57
N ASN A 368 12.93 -22.15 -12.84
CA ASN A 368 11.59 -21.88 -13.37
C ASN A 368 10.71 -21.15 -12.36
N ALA A 369 10.91 -21.35 -11.06
CA ALA A 369 10.20 -20.57 -10.05
C ALA A 369 10.58 -19.09 -10.09
N GLY A 370 11.87 -18.78 -10.24
CA GLY A 370 12.37 -17.42 -10.47
C GLY A 370 11.78 -16.81 -11.75
N LEU A 371 11.81 -17.54 -12.87
CA LEU A 371 11.26 -17.08 -14.15
C LEU A 371 9.74 -16.87 -14.08
N LEU A 372 9.02 -17.75 -13.39
CA LEU A 372 7.59 -17.63 -13.20
C LEU A 372 7.24 -16.41 -12.33
N ALA A 373 8.03 -16.13 -11.28
CA ALA A 373 7.88 -14.91 -10.50
C ALA A 373 8.10 -13.66 -11.36
N VAL A 374 9.15 -13.62 -12.18
CA VAL A 374 9.40 -12.52 -13.12
C VAL A 374 8.22 -12.33 -14.08
N ARG A 375 7.66 -13.42 -14.62
CA ARG A 375 6.47 -13.36 -15.48
C ARG A 375 5.25 -12.79 -14.74
N MET A 376 4.99 -13.24 -13.51
CA MET A 376 3.91 -12.70 -12.69
C MET A 376 4.07 -11.18 -12.46
N LEU A 377 5.28 -10.73 -12.17
CA LEU A 377 5.57 -9.30 -11.98
C LEU A 377 5.48 -8.49 -13.28
N SER A 378 5.89 -9.07 -14.41
CA SER A 378 5.92 -8.41 -15.72
C SER A 378 4.54 -8.03 -16.27
N VAL A 379 3.45 -8.63 -15.74
CA VAL A 379 2.07 -8.29 -16.13
C VAL A 379 1.78 -6.79 -15.96
N CYS A 380 2.38 -6.17 -14.93
CA CYS A 380 2.20 -4.75 -14.63
C CYS A 380 3.52 -3.95 -14.72
N ASP A 381 4.58 -4.53 -15.29
CA ASP A 381 5.93 -3.95 -15.32
C ASP A 381 6.52 -4.12 -16.73
N ALA A 382 6.39 -3.06 -17.54
CA ALA A 382 6.75 -3.09 -18.96
C ALA A 382 8.26 -3.29 -19.20
N ASP A 383 9.11 -2.82 -18.29
CA ASP A 383 10.56 -3.04 -18.37
C ASP A 383 10.89 -4.51 -18.11
N LEU A 384 10.31 -5.11 -17.06
CA LEU A 384 10.45 -6.55 -16.82
C LEU A 384 9.91 -7.40 -17.97
N LEU A 385 8.80 -6.99 -18.60
CA LEU A 385 8.24 -7.68 -19.77
C LEU A 385 9.21 -7.64 -20.96
N SER A 386 9.84 -6.49 -21.20
CA SER A 386 10.86 -6.34 -22.24
C SER A 386 12.07 -7.24 -21.97
N ARG A 387 12.60 -7.21 -20.73
CA ARG A 387 13.71 -8.08 -20.33
C ARG A 387 13.37 -9.56 -20.48
N MET A 388 12.14 -9.95 -20.12
CA MET A 388 11.68 -11.34 -20.26
C MET A 388 11.59 -11.74 -21.74
N SER A 389 11.14 -10.83 -22.61
CA SER A 389 11.12 -11.04 -24.05
C SER A 389 12.53 -11.22 -24.61
N GLN A 390 13.48 -10.37 -24.18
CA GLN A 390 14.89 -10.49 -24.56
C GLN A 390 15.48 -11.83 -24.10
N TYR A 391 15.23 -12.24 -22.85
CA TYR A 391 15.69 -13.53 -22.34
C TYR A 391 15.21 -14.72 -23.19
N GLN A 392 13.96 -14.67 -23.69
CA GLN A 392 13.43 -15.72 -24.58
C GLN A 392 14.15 -15.75 -25.93
N GLU A 393 14.49 -14.59 -26.47
CA GLU A 393 15.23 -14.47 -27.72
C GLU A 393 16.70 -14.92 -27.56
N ASP A 394 17.35 -14.54 -26.46
CA ASP A 394 18.70 -14.99 -26.13
C ASP A 394 18.75 -16.51 -26.00
N THR A 395 17.78 -17.09 -25.28
CA THR A 395 17.65 -18.55 -25.13
C THR A 395 17.44 -19.24 -26.48
N ARG A 396 16.64 -18.64 -27.38
CA ARG A 396 16.46 -19.14 -28.75
C ARG A 396 17.78 -19.14 -29.50
N ASN A 397 18.51 -18.04 -29.47
CA ASN A 397 19.79 -17.86 -30.17
C ASN A 397 20.86 -18.83 -29.64
N GLU A 398 20.90 -19.07 -28.32
CA GLU A 398 21.78 -20.07 -27.73
C GLU A 398 21.50 -21.48 -28.28
N VAL A 399 20.22 -21.87 -28.39
CA VAL A 399 19.82 -23.18 -28.93
C VAL A 399 20.19 -23.30 -30.40
N LEU A 400 19.96 -22.26 -31.21
CA LEU A 400 20.36 -22.24 -32.62
C LEU A 400 21.87 -22.37 -32.77
N THR A 401 22.65 -21.63 -31.98
CA THR A 401 24.13 -21.72 -31.99
C THR A 401 24.62 -23.12 -31.60
N LYS A 402 24.01 -23.74 -30.58
CA LYS A 402 24.34 -25.13 -30.19
C LYS A 402 23.96 -26.13 -31.29
N ALA A 403 22.83 -25.92 -31.97
CA ALA A 403 22.39 -26.77 -33.07
C ALA A 403 23.34 -26.67 -34.28
N GLU A 404 23.78 -25.46 -34.64
CA GLU A 404 24.79 -25.25 -35.69
C GLU A 404 26.13 -25.90 -35.34
N LYS A 405 26.59 -25.74 -34.08
CA LYS A 405 27.81 -26.40 -33.59
C LYS A 405 27.70 -27.93 -33.69
N LEU A 406 26.57 -28.49 -33.25
CA LEU A 406 26.33 -29.93 -33.33
C LEU A 406 26.29 -30.45 -34.77
N GLN A 407 25.70 -29.69 -35.70
CA GLN A 407 25.68 -30.03 -37.12
C GLN A 407 27.07 -29.96 -37.75
N LYS A 408 27.90 -28.99 -37.36
CA LYS A 408 29.23 -28.78 -37.91
C LYS A 408 30.26 -29.77 -37.37
N ASP A 409 30.28 -29.98 -36.06
CA ASP A 409 31.33 -30.75 -35.37
C ASP A 409 30.96 -32.24 -35.24
N GLY A 410 29.69 -32.59 -35.47
CA GLY A 410 29.15 -33.93 -35.24
C GLY A 410 28.95 -34.24 -33.75
N TRP A 411 28.10 -35.22 -33.45
CA TRP A 411 27.73 -35.54 -32.07
C TRP A 411 28.89 -36.09 -31.22
N GLU A 412 29.85 -36.78 -31.85
CA GLU A 412 31.02 -37.38 -31.17
C GLU A 412 31.99 -36.31 -30.64
N SER A 413 32.26 -35.26 -31.43
CA SER A 413 33.11 -34.13 -31.01
C SER A 413 32.37 -33.20 -30.05
N TYR A 414 31.04 -33.10 -30.16
CA TYR A 414 30.24 -32.23 -29.28
C TYR A 414 30.16 -32.76 -27.85
N LEU A 415 30.12 -34.10 -27.65
CA LEU A 415 30.11 -34.73 -26.33
C LEU A 415 31.50 -34.77 -25.66
N ASN A 416 32.58 -34.60 -26.45
CA ASN A 416 33.97 -34.55 -25.97
C ASN A 416 34.60 -33.20 -26.39
N PRO A 417 34.15 -32.08 -25.81
CA PRO A 417 34.46 -30.72 -26.26
C PRO A 417 35.90 -30.27 -26.04
#